data_AF-A0A5N1BR89-F1
#
_entry.id   AF-A0A5N1BR89-F1
#
_cell.length_a   1.000
_cell.length_b   1.000
_cell.length_c   1.000
_cell.angle_alpha   90.00
_cell.angle_beta   90.00
_cell.angle_gamma   90.00
#
_symmetry.space_group_name_H-M   'P 1'
#
loop_
_entity.id
_entity.type
_entity.pdbx_description
1 polymer ?
#
loop_
_entity_poly.entity_id
_entity_poly.type
_entity_poly.pdbx_seq_one_letter_code
_entity_poly.pdbx_strand_id
1 'polypeptide(L)'
;MRDYLAQEWVKLRKVQLVCIGLVFLAIASFIGLGIYFANQSVFTEGTQYQVMWGQLTFYYSQVLSAPMLAIFISMSLNQEFERKNIEMLRANAISIRKLLFSKLIAVLGIVTLVQVMLFLVYLGGVLAADLALSLDVLVNLKWLALSVLASASILSIQSYLFSKSRNVSQSVGFSALGAMGGFVLLFINENLVPFYPYSQVMVALRSRALEDFSLAELVLFLLVNVGVTGLFYQLSCQELAKTK
;
A
#
# COMPACT_ATOMS: atom_id res chain seq x y z
N MET A 1 -19.50 10.31 -11.66
CA MET A 1 -18.34 9.80 -10.89
C MET A 1 -18.48 10.07 -9.41
N ARG A 2 -18.86 11.29 -9.01
CA ARG A 2 -19.14 11.63 -7.60
C ARG A 2 -20.12 10.66 -6.93
N ASP A 3 -21.22 10.31 -7.59
CA ASP A 3 -22.23 9.42 -7.01
C ASP A 3 -21.70 7.99 -6.82
N TYR A 4 -20.91 7.49 -7.77
CA TYR A 4 -20.25 6.18 -7.64
C TYR A 4 -19.30 6.18 -6.44
N LEU A 5 -18.48 7.21 -6.29
CA LEU A 5 -17.55 7.32 -5.17
C LEU A 5 -18.28 7.42 -3.83
N ALA A 6 -19.32 8.22 -3.73
CA ALA A 6 -20.11 8.35 -2.52
C ALA A 6 -20.74 7.01 -2.11
N GLN A 7 -21.32 6.28 -3.06
CA GLN A 7 -21.91 4.96 -2.80
C GLN A 7 -20.85 3.95 -2.36
N GLU A 8 -19.71 3.87 -3.06
CA GLU A 8 -18.63 2.96 -2.68
C GLU A 8 -18.01 3.31 -1.32
N TRP A 9 -17.90 4.60 -0.99
CA TRP A 9 -17.45 5.05 0.32
C TRP A 9 -18.40 4.63 1.44
N VAL A 10 -19.72 4.69 1.21
CA VAL A 10 -20.73 4.26 2.19
C VAL A 10 -20.68 2.75 2.39
N LYS A 11 -20.59 1.96 1.31
CA LYS A 11 -20.50 0.49 1.37
C LYS A 11 -19.24 -0.04 2.06
N LEU A 12 -18.16 0.74 2.02
CA LEU A 12 -16.88 0.33 2.57
C LEU A 12 -17.00 0.12 4.08
N ARG A 13 -16.53 -1.03 4.56
CA ARG A 13 -16.47 -1.36 6.00
C ARG A 13 -15.29 -0.64 6.67
N LYS A 14 -15.34 0.69 6.65
CA LYS A 14 -14.24 1.62 7.01
C LYS A 14 -13.58 1.27 8.34
N VAL A 15 -14.36 1.06 9.39
CA VAL A 15 -13.85 0.71 10.73
C VAL A 15 -13.02 -0.57 10.69
N GLN A 16 -13.52 -1.63 10.05
CA GLN A 16 -12.80 -2.90 9.95
C GLN A 16 -11.50 -2.75 9.16
N LEU A 17 -11.53 -2.04 8.03
CA LEU A 17 -10.32 -1.80 7.24
C LEU A 17 -9.28 -0.99 8.01
N VAL A 18 -9.70 0.06 8.73
CA VAL A 18 -8.80 0.85 9.57
C VAL A 18 -8.23 0.00 10.70
N CYS A 19 -9.05 -0.80 11.40
CA CYS A 19 -8.55 -1.71 12.43
C CYS A 19 -7.51 -2.69 11.90
N ILE A 20 -7.78 -3.31 10.73
CA ILE A 20 -6.82 -4.21 10.08
C ILE A 20 -5.53 -3.44 9.76
N GLY A 21 -5.64 -2.24 9.17
CA GLY A 21 -4.48 -1.40 8.88
C GLY A 21 -3.65 -1.07 10.12
N LEU A 22 -4.29 -0.72 11.23
CA LEU A 22 -3.64 -0.44 12.51
C LEU A 22 -2.96 -1.67 13.10
N VAL A 23 -3.55 -2.87 12.98
CA VAL A 23 -2.92 -4.12 13.45
C VAL A 23 -1.64 -4.41 12.68
N PHE A 24 -1.68 -4.34 11.35
CA PHE A 24 -0.50 -4.55 10.51
C PHE A 24 0.58 -3.49 10.79
N LEU A 25 0.17 -2.24 10.96
CA LEU A 25 1.06 -1.15 11.32
C LEU A 25 1.69 -1.35 12.70
N ALA A 26 0.91 -1.75 13.70
CA ALA A 26 1.41 -2.00 15.05
C ALA A 26 2.46 -3.12 15.09
N ILE A 27 2.20 -4.23 14.40
CA ILE A 27 3.16 -5.34 14.28
C ILE A 27 4.46 -4.85 13.61
N ALA A 28 4.34 -4.14 12.48
CA ALA A 28 5.49 -3.61 11.76
C ALA A 28 6.31 -2.63 12.62
N SER A 29 5.61 -1.74 13.32
CA SER A 29 6.22 -0.69 14.12
C SER A 29 6.89 -1.25 15.36
N PHE A 30 6.31 -2.27 15.98
CA PHE A 30 6.93 -2.98 17.10
C PHE A 30 8.27 -3.59 16.68
N ILE A 31 8.33 -4.23 15.51
CA ILE A 31 9.57 -4.81 14.99
C ILE A 31 10.58 -3.70 14.65
N GLY A 32 10.16 -2.70 13.86
CA GLY A 32 11.05 -1.63 13.38
C GLY A 32 11.61 -0.76 14.50
N LEU A 33 10.75 -0.28 15.41
CA LEU A 33 11.19 0.52 16.56
C LEU A 33 11.97 -0.34 17.57
N GLY A 34 11.58 -1.61 17.77
CA GLY A 34 12.33 -2.52 18.63
C GLY A 34 13.77 -2.70 18.18
N ILE A 35 13.99 -2.88 16.86
CA ILE A 35 15.34 -2.95 16.27
C ILE A 35 16.07 -1.61 16.43
N TYR A 36 15.38 -0.49 16.21
CA TYR A 36 15.98 0.83 16.37
C TYR A 36 16.49 1.06 17.80
N PHE A 37 15.64 0.89 18.81
CA PHE A 37 16.03 1.12 20.21
C PHE A 37 17.05 0.11 20.72
N ALA A 38 17.02 -1.14 20.24
CA ALA A 38 18.02 -2.14 20.61
C ALA A 38 19.43 -1.81 20.10
N ASN A 39 19.56 -1.03 19.02
CA ASN A 39 20.84 -0.73 18.37
C ASN A 39 21.27 0.74 18.52
N GLN A 40 20.60 1.50 19.39
CA GLN A 40 20.81 2.96 19.51
C GLN A 40 22.25 3.37 19.82
N SER A 41 23.00 2.52 20.53
CA SER A 41 24.39 2.75 20.93
C SER A 41 25.40 2.76 19.77
N VAL A 42 25.01 2.27 18.58
CA VAL A 42 25.90 2.12 17.41
C VAL A 42 25.66 3.23 16.39
N PHE A 43 24.63 4.07 16.58
CA PHE A 43 24.26 5.08 15.60
C PHE A 43 25.18 6.30 15.65
N THR A 44 25.57 6.77 14.46
CA THR A 44 26.31 8.02 14.31
C THR A 44 25.42 9.21 14.68
N GLU A 45 25.99 10.22 15.32
CA GLU A 45 25.28 11.46 15.63
C GLU A 45 24.71 12.10 14.35
N GLY A 46 23.45 12.55 14.43
CA GLY A 46 22.77 13.17 13.30
C GLY A 46 22.08 12.22 12.31
N THR A 47 22.35 10.90 12.31
CA THR A 47 21.66 9.95 11.40
C THR A 47 20.46 9.25 12.03
N GLN A 48 20.27 9.42 13.33
CA GLN A 48 19.29 8.71 14.15
C GLN A 48 17.85 8.84 13.62
N TYR A 49 17.45 10.03 13.14
CA TYR A 49 16.09 10.25 12.62
C TYR A 49 15.82 9.49 11.30
N GLN A 50 16.83 9.39 10.42
CA GLN A 50 16.73 8.67 9.14
C GLN A 50 16.71 7.16 9.38
N VAL A 51 17.58 6.69 10.27
CA VAL A 51 17.63 5.27 10.64
C VAL A 51 16.30 4.85 11.25
N MET A 52 15.70 5.66 12.13
CA MET A 52 14.38 5.39 12.69
C MET A 52 13.30 5.28 11.60
N TRP A 53 13.27 6.24 10.68
CA TRP A 53 12.34 6.22 9.55
C TRP A 53 12.51 4.95 8.72
N GLY A 54 13.75 4.61 8.35
CA GLY A 54 14.05 3.40 7.59
C GLY A 54 13.59 2.13 8.29
N GLN A 55 13.96 1.93 9.55
CA GLN A 55 13.60 0.73 10.30
C GLN A 55 12.09 0.60 10.51
N LEU A 56 11.42 1.71 10.84
CA LEU A 56 9.96 1.75 11.02
C LEU A 56 9.21 1.43 9.73
N THR A 57 9.62 2.06 8.63
CA THR A 57 8.90 1.94 7.35
C THR A 57 9.24 0.66 6.60
N PHE A 58 10.43 0.07 6.79
CA PHE A 58 10.90 -1.08 6.02
C PHE A 58 9.99 -2.31 6.16
N TYR A 59 9.75 -2.81 7.38
CA TYR A 59 8.92 -3.99 7.58
C TYR A 59 7.47 -3.75 7.20
N TYR A 60 6.95 -2.55 7.48
CA TYR A 60 5.62 -2.15 7.05
C TYR A 60 5.52 -2.23 5.53
N SER A 61 6.41 -1.56 4.82
CA SER A 61 6.30 -1.35 3.37
C SER A 61 6.69 -2.56 2.53
N GLN A 62 7.76 -3.27 2.87
CA GLN A 62 8.27 -4.39 2.07
C GLN A 62 7.54 -5.71 2.35
N VAL A 63 7.03 -5.91 3.56
CA VAL A 63 6.47 -7.20 4.00
C VAL A 63 4.97 -7.14 4.23
N LEU A 64 4.53 -6.20 5.05
CA LEU A 64 3.18 -6.20 5.62
C LEU A 64 2.15 -5.39 4.82
N SER A 65 2.58 -4.40 4.05
CA SER A 65 1.69 -3.53 3.28
C SER A 65 0.96 -4.29 2.17
N ALA A 66 1.65 -5.17 1.46
CA ALA A 66 1.07 -5.95 0.37
C ALA A 66 -0.11 -6.82 0.82
N PRO A 67 0.04 -7.75 1.78
CA PRO A 67 -1.09 -8.55 2.27
C PRO A 67 -2.21 -7.70 2.89
N MET A 68 -1.88 -6.59 3.57
CA MET A 68 -2.89 -5.65 4.07
C MET A 68 -3.74 -5.07 2.93
N LEU A 69 -3.10 -4.57 1.86
CA LEU A 69 -3.78 -4.03 0.68
C LEU A 69 -4.61 -5.10 -0.05
N ALA A 70 -4.13 -6.35 -0.09
CA ALA A 70 -4.88 -7.48 -0.63
C ALA A 70 -6.17 -7.74 0.16
N ILE A 71 -6.13 -7.68 1.49
CA ILE A 71 -7.32 -7.78 2.35
C ILE A 71 -8.29 -6.64 2.05
N PHE A 72 -7.79 -5.40 1.95
CA PHE A 72 -8.64 -4.22 1.71
C PHE A 72 -9.43 -4.35 0.41
N ILE A 73 -8.76 -4.68 -0.70
CA ILE A 73 -9.44 -4.81 -1.98
C ILE A 73 -10.35 -6.03 -2.03
N SER A 74 -9.95 -7.14 -1.40
CA SER A 74 -10.78 -8.34 -1.32
C SER A 74 -12.07 -8.07 -0.55
N MET A 75 -12.00 -7.40 0.60
CA MET A 75 -13.20 -7.01 1.37
C MET A 75 -14.10 -6.04 0.60
N SER A 76 -13.52 -5.11 -0.17
CA SER A 76 -14.28 -4.15 -0.99
C SER A 76 -14.98 -4.83 -2.17
N LEU A 77 -14.32 -5.79 -2.83
CA LEU A 77 -14.87 -6.50 -4.00
C LEU A 77 -15.77 -7.69 -3.62
N ASN A 78 -15.57 -8.32 -2.46
CA ASN A 78 -16.40 -9.46 -2.04
C ASN A 78 -17.89 -9.11 -2.00
N GLN A 79 -18.20 -7.87 -1.58
CA GLN A 79 -19.55 -7.32 -1.54
C GLN A 79 -20.25 -7.35 -2.91
N GLU A 80 -19.51 -7.31 -4.01
CA GLU A 80 -20.08 -7.36 -5.36
C GLU A 80 -20.44 -8.78 -5.82
N PHE A 81 -19.79 -9.78 -5.26
CA PHE A 81 -20.09 -11.19 -5.55
C PHE A 81 -21.15 -11.76 -4.59
N GLU A 82 -21.39 -11.10 -3.46
CA GLU A 82 -22.50 -11.44 -2.57
C GLU A 82 -23.85 -11.18 -3.25
N ARG A 83 -24.79 -12.12 -3.10
CA ARG A 83 -26.20 -12.00 -3.54
C ARG A 83 -26.38 -11.64 -5.02
N LYS A 84 -25.44 -12.02 -5.89
CA LYS A 84 -25.46 -11.70 -7.33
C LYS A 84 -25.51 -10.19 -7.63
N ASN A 85 -24.91 -9.37 -6.75
CA ASN A 85 -24.95 -7.92 -6.89
C ASN A 85 -24.33 -7.47 -8.22
N ILE A 86 -23.20 -8.07 -8.62
CA ILE A 86 -22.54 -7.74 -9.88
C ILE A 86 -23.38 -8.07 -11.12
N GLU A 87 -24.15 -9.17 -11.12
CA GLU A 87 -25.12 -9.48 -12.17
C GLU A 87 -26.23 -8.43 -12.23
N MET A 88 -26.77 -8.04 -11.08
CA MET A 88 -27.81 -7.01 -10.98
C MET A 88 -27.30 -5.64 -11.46
N LEU A 89 -26.08 -5.24 -11.06
CA LEU A 89 -25.47 -3.99 -11.52
C LEU A 89 -25.28 -4.00 -13.04
N ARG A 90 -24.87 -5.13 -13.63
CA ARG A 90 -24.74 -5.29 -15.08
C ARG A 90 -26.08 -5.20 -15.80
N ALA A 91 -27.12 -5.86 -15.28
CA ALA A 91 -28.48 -5.79 -15.83
C ALA A 91 -29.03 -4.35 -15.84
N ASN A 92 -28.64 -3.55 -14.85
CA ASN A 92 -28.98 -2.12 -14.75
C ASN A 92 -28.03 -1.19 -15.53
N ALA A 93 -27.23 -1.72 -16.46
CA ALA A 93 -26.28 -0.97 -17.31
C ALA A 93 -25.25 -0.12 -16.53
N ILE A 94 -24.92 -0.51 -15.30
CA ILE A 94 -23.91 0.18 -14.50
C ILE A 94 -22.51 -0.13 -15.04
N SER A 95 -21.71 0.92 -15.23
CA SER A 95 -20.36 0.78 -15.79
C SER A 95 -19.40 0.15 -14.78
N ILE A 96 -18.95 -1.07 -15.07
CA ILE A 96 -17.95 -1.81 -14.27
C ILE A 96 -16.65 -1.01 -14.12
N ARG A 97 -16.23 -0.29 -15.17
CA ARG A 97 -15.05 0.58 -15.14
C ARG A 97 -15.19 1.67 -14.08
N LYS A 98 -16.31 2.39 -14.10
CA LYS A 98 -16.58 3.47 -13.13
C LYS A 98 -16.75 2.93 -11.70
N LEU A 99 -17.36 1.76 -11.55
CA LEU A 99 -17.49 1.06 -10.28
C LEU A 99 -16.11 0.71 -9.69
N LEU A 100 -15.29 -0.01 -10.44
CA LEU A 100 -13.98 -0.44 -9.97
C LEU A 100 -13.06 0.76 -9.66
N PHE A 101 -13.07 1.77 -10.53
CA PHE A 101 -12.27 2.98 -10.31
C PHE A 101 -12.67 3.69 -9.02
N SER A 102 -13.98 3.78 -8.75
CA SER A 102 -14.50 4.39 -7.51
C SER A 102 -14.14 3.57 -6.27
N LYS A 103 -14.14 2.23 -6.36
CA LYS A 103 -13.66 1.35 -5.28
C LYS A 103 -12.18 1.55 -4.99
N LEU A 104 -11.34 1.60 -6.02
CA LEU A 104 -9.90 1.82 -5.85
C LEU A 104 -9.63 3.16 -5.15
N ILE A 105 -10.32 4.24 -5.56
CA ILE A 105 -10.20 5.54 -4.88
C ILE A 105 -10.69 5.47 -3.43
N ALA A 106 -11.84 4.83 -3.18
CA ALA A 106 -12.37 4.69 -1.82
C ALA A 106 -11.41 3.90 -0.91
N VAL A 107 -10.82 2.81 -1.40
CA VAL A 107 -9.83 2.05 -0.66
C VAL A 107 -8.54 2.86 -0.47
N LEU A 108 -8.07 3.59 -1.48
CA LEU A 108 -6.93 4.50 -1.35
C LEU A 108 -7.15 5.57 -0.27
N GLY A 109 -8.37 6.09 -0.11
CA GLY A 109 -8.69 7.01 0.98
C GLY A 109 -8.47 6.40 2.37
N ILE A 110 -8.76 5.10 2.54
CA ILE A 110 -8.42 4.38 3.79
C ILE A 110 -6.91 4.16 3.91
N VAL A 111 -6.22 3.84 2.81
CA VAL A 111 -4.76 3.71 2.81
C VAL A 111 -4.10 5.02 3.24
N THR A 112 -4.56 6.17 2.75
CA THR A 112 -4.06 7.48 3.18
C THR A 112 -4.17 7.65 4.69
N LEU A 113 -5.28 7.22 5.30
CA LEU A 113 -5.43 7.28 6.76
C LEU A 113 -4.40 6.38 7.46
N VAL A 114 -4.12 5.18 6.95
CA VAL A 114 -3.08 4.29 7.49
C VAL A 114 -1.68 4.92 7.35
N GLN A 115 -1.38 5.59 6.23
CA GLN A 115 -0.10 6.30 6.04
C GLN A 115 0.04 7.47 7.02
N VAL A 116 -1.03 8.21 7.29
CA VAL A 116 -1.03 9.25 8.33
C VAL A 116 -0.76 8.63 9.71
N MET A 117 -1.35 7.47 10.01
CA MET A 117 -1.09 6.78 11.28
C MET A 117 0.36 6.30 11.39
N LEU A 118 0.97 5.80 10.30
CA LEU A 118 2.39 5.47 10.25
C LEU A 118 3.27 6.68 10.60
N PHE A 119 2.92 7.85 10.06
CA PHE A 119 3.61 9.08 10.38
C PHE A 119 3.46 9.50 11.85
N LEU A 120 2.28 9.33 12.43
CA LEU A 120 2.07 9.60 13.86
C LEU A 120 2.91 8.66 14.74
N VAL A 121 3.04 7.38 14.35
CA VAL A 121 3.92 6.43 15.05
C VAL A 121 5.38 6.86 14.93
N TYR A 122 5.81 7.35 13.76
CA TYR A 122 7.16 7.91 13.58
C TYR A 122 7.39 9.09 14.53
N LEU A 123 6.48 10.06 14.58
CA LEU A 123 6.58 11.20 15.50
C LEU A 123 6.64 10.75 16.96
N GLY A 124 5.84 9.76 17.34
CA GLY A 124 5.90 9.15 18.67
C GLY A 124 7.26 8.51 18.98
N GLY A 125 7.87 7.82 18.01
CA GLY A 125 9.21 7.26 18.12
C GLY A 125 10.30 8.32 18.27
N VAL A 126 10.20 9.42 17.51
CA VAL A 126 11.12 10.58 17.60
C VAL A 126 11.06 11.21 18.98
N LEU A 127 9.84 11.42 19.51
CA LEU A 127 9.63 11.95 20.85
C LEU A 127 10.17 11.01 21.95
N ALA A 128 9.95 9.70 21.81
CA ALA A 128 10.44 8.71 22.77
C ALA A 128 11.97 8.57 22.78
N ALA A 129 12.65 9.00 21.71
CA ALA A 129 14.11 8.99 21.58
C ALA A 129 14.76 10.34 21.90
N ASP A 130 13.99 11.34 22.38
CA ASP A 130 14.45 12.71 22.68
C ASP A 130 15.18 13.39 21.50
N LEU A 131 14.75 13.09 20.27
CA LEU A 131 15.35 13.67 19.05
C LEU A 131 14.68 15.00 18.69
N ALA A 132 15.49 16.00 18.31
CA ALA A 132 14.99 17.25 17.78
C ALA A 132 14.35 17.06 16.39
N LEU A 133 13.14 17.58 16.20
CA LEU A 133 12.45 17.57 14.90
C LEU A 133 13.22 18.44 13.90
N SER A 134 13.70 17.83 12.81
CA SER A 134 14.38 18.52 11.71
C SER A 134 13.41 18.94 10.59
N LEU A 135 13.88 19.79 9.67
CA LEU A 135 13.15 20.16 8.45
C LEU A 135 12.88 18.97 7.50
N ASP A 136 13.56 17.84 7.70
CA ASP A 136 13.40 16.60 6.91
C ASP A 136 12.02 15.95 7.07
N VAL A 137 11.24 16.40 8.06
CA VAL A 137 9.85 15.98 8.25
C VAL A 137 8.99 16.27 7.01
N LEU A 138 9.26 17.37 6.28
CA LEU A 138 8.54 17.70 5.04
C LEU A 138 8.84 16.68 3.92
N VAL A 139 10.06 16.15 3.89
CA VAL A 139 10.48 15.13 2.93
C VAL A 139 9.76 13.81 3.23
N ASN A 140 9.63 13.43 4.50
CA ASN A 140 8.85 12.27 4.92
C ASN A 140 7.37 12.38 4.53
N LEU A 141 6.77 13.57 4.63
CA LEU A 141 5.40 13.81 4.15
C LEU A 141 5.27 13.61 2.64
N LYS A 142 6.27 14.02 1.85
CA LYS A 142 6.30 13.76 0.42
C LYS A 142 6.35 12.25 0.14
N TRP A 143 7.20 11.52 0.85
CA TRP A 143 7.32 10.07 0.71
C TRP A 143 6.03 9.33 1.07
N LEU A 144 5.28 9.81 2.07
CA LEU A 144 3.95 9.29 2.40
C LEU A 144 2.94 9.54 1.28
N ALA A 145 2.97 10.71 0.64
CA ALA A 145 2.10 10.97 -0.50
C ALA A 145 2.41 10.02 -1.67
N LEU A 146 3.71 9.77 -1.93
CA LEU A 146 4.14 8.81 -2.94
C LEU A 146 3.77 7.36 -2.57
N SER A 147 3.76 6.99 -1.28
CA SER A 147 3.41 5.64 -0.84
C SER A 147 1.92 5.31 -1.06
N VAL A 148 1.05 6.32 -0.97
CA VAL A 148 -0.38 6.19 -1.36
C VAL A 148 -0.49 5.90 -2.86
N LEU A 149 0.27 6.61 -3.71
CA LEU A 149 0.30 6.34 -5.14
C LEU A 149 0.84 4.94 -5.44
N ALA A 150 1.92 4.52 -4.76
CA ALA A 150 2.47 3.18 -4.89
C ALA A 150 1.47 2.10 -4.49
N SER A 151 0.65 2.35 -3.47
CA SER A 151 -0.37 1.41 -3.02
C SER A 151 -1.42 1.13 -4.10
N ALA A 152 -1.66 2.06 -5.03
CA ALA A 152 -2.60 1.86 -6.14
C ALA A 152 -2.17 0.72 -7.10
N SER A 153 -0.87 0.51 -7.28
CA SER A 153 -0.34 -0.55 -8.15
C SER A 153 -0.62 -1.93 -7.56
N ILE A 154 -0.33 -2.11 -6.25
CA ILE A 154 -0.62 -3.34 -5.53
C ILE A 154 -2.14 -3.59 -5.46
N LEU A 155 -2.93 -2.56 -5.13
CA LEU A 155 -4.40 -2.67 -5.10
C LEU A 155 -4.97 -3.11 -6.46
N SER A 156 -4.40 -2.64 -7.58
CA SER A 156 -4.84 -3.03 -8.92
C SER A 156 -4.51 -4.48 -9.23
N ILE A 157 -3.29 -4.93 -8.89
CA ILE A 157 -2.90 -6.36 -9.02
C ILE A 157 -3.84 -7.24 -8.21
N GLN A 158 -4.06 -6.88 -6.95
CA GLN A 158 -4.90 -7.65 -6.03
C GLN A 158 -6.38 -7.62 -6.43
N SER A 159 -6.85 -6.52 -7.02
CA SER A 159 -8.18 -6.46 -7.64
C SER A 159 -8.33 -7.51 -8.73
N TYR A 160 -7.34 -7.69 -9.59
CA TYR A 160 -7.39 -8.69 -10.67
C TYR A 160 -7.35 -10.11 -10.13
N LEU A 161 -6.39 -10.39 -9.23
CA LEU A 161 -6.24 -11.70 -8.62
C LEU A 161 -7.50 -12.12 -7.88
N PHE A 162 -8.08 -11.22 -7.08
CA PHE A 162 -9.33 -11.49 -6.39
C PHE A 162 -10.52 -11.66 -7.35
N SER A 163 -10.63 -10.84 -8.40
CA SER A 163 -11.71 -10.98 -9.39
C SER A 163 -11.68 -12.33 -10.09
N LYS A 164 -10.48 -12.88 -10.32
CA LYS A 164 -10.26 -14.18 -10.95
C LYS A 164 -10.51 -15.35 -10.00
N SER A 165 -9.94 -15.29 -8.78
CA SER A 165 -10.02 -16.39 -7.80
C SER A 165 -11.34 -16.44 -7.03
N ARG A 166 -11.96 -15.26 -6.81
CA ARG A 166 -13.08 -15.04 -5.87
C ARG A 166 -12.81 -15.62 -4.48
N ASN A 167 -11.53 -15.69 -4.09
CA ASN A 167 -11.09 -16.27 -2.83
C ASN A 167 -10.11 -15.32 -2.14
N VAL A 168 -10.53 -14.81 -0.97
CA VAL A 168 -9.74 -13.87 -0.16
C VAL A 168 -8.40 -14.48 0.22
N SER A 169 -8.39 -15.72 0.72
CA SER A 169 -7.18 -16.40 1.19
C SER A 169 -6.16 -16.58 0.07
N GLN A 170 -6.61 -16.89 -1.15
CA GLN A 170 -5.72 -17.00 -2.30
C GLN A 170 -5.12 -15.64 -2.69
N SER A 171 -5.93 -14.58 -2.73
CA SER A 171 -5.42 -13.23 -3.04
C SER A 171 -4.36 -12.79 -2.02
N VAL A 172 -4.66 -12.95 -0.73
CA VAL A 172 -3.74 -12.59 0.36
C VAL A 172 -2.46 -13.43 0.31
N GLY A 173 -2.57 -14.74 0.06
CA GLY A 173 -1.43 -15.64 -0.08
C GLY A 173 -0.50 -15.23 -1.23
N PHE A 174 -1.05 -14.95 -2.42
CA PHE A 174 -0.26 -14.45 -3.55
C PHE A 174 0.38 -13.10 -3.26
N SER A 175 -0.32 -12.22 -2.53
CA SER A 175 0.25 -10.94 -2.12
C SER A 175 1.41 -11.09 -1.16
N ALA A 176 1.32 -12.01 -0.20
CA ALA A 176 2.39 -12.30 0.74
C ALA A 176 3.62 -12.90 0.03
N LEU A 177 3.40 -13.84 -0.90
CA LEU A 177 4.45 -14.39 -1.75
C LEU A 177 5.11 -13.30 -2.62
N GLY A 178 4.30 -12.36 -3.16
CA GLY A 178 4.81 -11.20 -3.88
C GLY A 178 5.70 -10.31 -3.00
N ALA A 179 5.26 -9.98 -1.78
CA ALA A 179 6.06 -9.21 -0.82
C ALA A 179 7.38 -9.92 -0.48
N MET A 180 7.35 -11.23 -0.24
CA MET A 180 8.55 -12.04 0.00
C MET A 180 9.46 -12.10 -1.23
N GLY A 181 8.91 -12.19 -2.43
CA GLY A 181 9.67 -12.12 -3.68
C GLY A 181 10.44 -10.80 -3.80
N GLY A 182 9.80 -9.68 -3.45
CA GLY A 182 10.46 -8.37 -3.39
C GLY A 182 11.54 -8.31 -2.31
N PHE A 183 11.29 -8.95 -1.16
CA PHE A 183 12.27 -9.02 -0.08
C PHE A 183 13.51 -9.82 -0.50
N VAL A 184 13.34 -10.97 -1.16
CA VAL A 184 14.45 -11.77 -1.69
C VAL A 184 15.19 -11.01 -2.79
N LEU A 185 14.48 -10.27 -3.65
CA LEU A 185 15.07 -9.49 -4.73
C LEU A 185 16.07 -8.44 -4.21
N LEU A 186 15.85 -7.88 -3.01
CA LEU A 186 16.78 -6.97 -2.36
C LEU A 186 18.17 -7.56 -2.13
N PHE A 187 18.27 -8.89 -1.97
CA PHE A 187 19.55 -9.58 -1.74
C PHE A 187 20.18 -10.09 -3.03
N ILE A 188 19.38 -10.28 -4.10
CA ILE A 188 19.87 -10.80 -5.37
C ILE A 188 20.34 -9.66 -6.28
N ASN A 189 19.49 -8.65 -6.48
CA ASN A 189 19.78 -7.53 -7.36
C ASN A 189 18.90 -6.31 -7.02
N GLU A 190 19.48 -5.37 -6.31
CA GLU A 190 18.81 -4.14 -5.88
C GLU A 190 18.34 -3.27 -7.06
N ASN A 191 19.01 -3.35 -8.22
CA ASN A 191 18.64 -2.56 -9.40
C ASN A 191 17.30 -2.97 -10.02
N LEU A 192 16.78 -4.17 -9.69
CA LEU A 192 15.48 -4.64 -10.16
C LEU A 192 14.32 -4.24 -9.24
N VAL A 193 14.61 -3.83 -8.01
CA VAL A 193 13.62 -3.46 -6.99
C VAL A 193 12.72 -2.29 -7.45
N PRO A 194 13.25 -1.22 -8.10
CA PRO A 194 12.42 -0.13 -8.60
C PRO A 194 11.35 -0.55 -9.62
N PHE A 195 11.51 -1.71 -10.27
CA PHE A 195 10.56 -2.24 -11.24
C PHE A 195 9.58 -3.24 -10.64
N TYR A 196 9.85 -3.74 -9.43
CA TYR A 196 9.08 -4.82 -8.83
C TYR A 196 7.82 -4.28 -8.12
N PRO A 197 6.59 -4.67 -8.52
CA PRO A 197 5.36 -4.02 -8.05
C PRO A 197 5.14 -4.10 -6.54
N TYR A 198 5.46 -5.23 -5.90
CA TYR A 198 5.22 -5.40 -4.47
C TYR A 198 6.24 -4.68 -3.58
N SER A 199 7.33 -4.15 -4.16
CA SER A 199 8.31 -3.32 -3.46
C SER A 199 8.06 -1.82 -3.61
N GLN A 200 7.05 -1.41 -4.41
CA GLN A 200 6.84 0.00 -4.73
C GLN A 200 6.51 0.87 -3.51
N VAL A 201 5.80 0.32 -2.51
CA VAL A 201 5.52 1.07 -1.26
C VAL A 201 6.82 1.33 -0.49
N MET A 202 7.77 0.38 -0.51
CA MET A 202 9.09 0.55 0.12
C MET A 202 9.93 1.57 -0.64
N VAL A 203 9.95 1.49 -1.97
CA VAL A 203 10.64 2.46 -2.83
C VAL A 203 10.09 3.88 -2.59
N ALA A 204 8.77 4.03 -2.52
CA ALA A 204 8.11 5.30 -2.28
C ALA A 204 8.45 5.92 -0.92
N LEU A 205 8.50 5.09 0.13
CA LEU A 205 8.85 5.54 1.49
C LEU A 205 10.36 5.75 1.68
N ARG A 206 11.18 5.44 0.67
CA ARG A 206 12.65 5.49 0.74
C ARG A 206 13.20 4.75 1.96
N SER A 207 12.53 3.66 2.36
CA SER A 207 12.81 2.91 3.60
C SER A 207 14.24 2.35 3.68
N ARG A 208 14.93 2.25 2.54
CA ARG A 208 16.34 1.82 2.45
C ARG A 208 17.29 2.92 2.01
N ALA A 209 16.94 3.67 0.97
CA ALA A 209 17.82 4.69 0.41
C ALA A 209 18.00 5.87 1.35
N LEU A 210 16.97 6.23 2.14
CA LEU A 210 16.94 7.35 3.10
C LEU A 210 17.28 8.74 2.53
N GLU A 211 17.53 8.82 1.23
CA GLU A 211 17.74 10.04 0.47
C GLU A 211 16.50 10.38 -0.34
N ASP A 212 16.38 11.63 -0.75
CA ASP A 212 15.26 12.04 -1.59
C ASP A 212 15.38 11.53 -3.03
N PHE A 213 14.27 11.50 -3.77
CA PHE A 213 14.24 11.05 -5.15
C PHE A 213 15.01 12.01 -6.07
N SER A 214 15.91 11.44 -6.89
CA SER A 214 16.37 12.13 -8.09
C SER A 214 15.24 12.26 -9.12
N LEU A 215 15.33 13.23 -10.03
CA LEU A 215 14.29 13.44 -11.04
C LEU A 215 14.09 12.19 -11.91
N ALA A 216 15.17 11.50 -12.27
CA ALA A 216 15.12 10.27 -13.05
C ALA A 216 14.41 9.13 -12.29
N GLU A 217 14.74 8.94 -11.00
CA GLU A 217 14.08 7.94 -10.16
C GLU A 217 12.59 8.23 -9.96
N LEU A 218 12.22 9.49 -9.77
CA LEU A 218 10.82 9.88 -9.62
C LEU A 218 10.02 9.59 -10.90
N VAL A 219 10.58 9.95 -12.07
CA VAL A 219 9.94 9.66 -13.36
C VAL A 219 9.78 8.15 -13.55
N LEU A 220 10.82 7.37 -13.27
CA LEU A 220 10.78 5.92 -13.36
C LEU A 220 9.70 5.33 -12.43
N PHE A 221 9.70 5.76 -11.16
CA PHE A 221 8.73 5.34 -10.16
C PHE A 221 7.29 5.62 -10.61
N LEU A 222 7.03 6.81 -11.16
CA LEU A 222 5.70 7.18 -11.66
C LEU A 222 5.31 6.31 -12.87
N LEU A 223 6.21 6.09 -13.82
CA LEU A 223 5.94 5.25 -15.00
C LEU A 223 5.60 3.81 -14.61
N VAL A 224 6.36 3.22 -13.69
CA VAL A 224 6.11 1.86 -13.18
C VAL A 224 4.75 1.80 -12.50
N ASN A 225 4.45 2.69 -11.57
CA ASN A 225 3.20 2.64 -10.83
C ASN A 225 1.97 2.94 -11.71
N VAL A 226 2.05 3.91 -12.62
CA VAL A 226 0.96 4.19 -13.57
C VAL A 226 0.78 3.04 -14.55
N GLY A 227 1.85 2.48 -15.08
CA GLY A 227 1.82 1.35 -16.02
C GLY A 227 1.19 0.10 -15.40
N VAL A 228 1.66 -0.29 -14.20
CA VAL A 228 1.13 -1.46 -13.47
C VAL A 228 -0.32 -1.24 -13.07
N THR A 229 -0.66 -0.07 -12.52
CA THR A 229 -2.03 0.28 -12.14
C THR A 229 -2.96 0.19 -13.35
N GLY A 230 -2.59 0.83 -14.46
CA GLY A 230 -3.39 0.85 -15.69
C GLY A 230 -3.60 -0.54 -16.28
N LEU A 231 -2.54 -1.34 -16.39
CA LEU A 231 -2.61 -2.70 -16.93
C LEU A 231 -3.54 -3.59 -16.09
N PHE A 232 -3.31 -3.66 -14.78
CA PHE A 232 -4.10 -4.55 -13.93
C PHE A 232 -5.52 -4.03 -13.71
N TYR A 233 -5.75 -2.72 -13.71
CA TYR A 233 -7.10 -2.15 -13.73
C TYR A 233 -7.90 -2.62 -14.97
N GLN A 234 -7.29 -2.61 -16.15
CA GLN A 234 -7.93 -3.08 -17.37
C GLN A 234 -8.24 -4.58 -17.30
N LEU A 235 -7.28 -5.39 -16.83
CA LEU A 235 -7.48 -6.83 -16.64
C LEU A 235 -8.59 -7.14 -15.64
N SER A 236 -8.66 -6.42 -14.51
CA SER A 236 -9.76 -6.51 -13.55
C SER A 236 -11.10 -6.19 -14.17
N CYS A 237 -11.18 -5.11 -14.97
CA CYS A 237 -12.42 -4.75 -15.66
C CYS A 237 -12.88 -5.84 -16.64
N GLN A 238 -11.95 -6.44 -17.38
CA GLN A 238 -12.25 -7.55 -18.29
C GLN A 238 -12.76 -8.77 -17.53
N GLU A 239 -12.12 -9.12 -16.41
CA GLU A 239 -12.51 -10.28 -15.63
C GLU A 239 -13.87 -10.09 -14.94
N LEU A 240 -14.14 -8.90 -14.40
CA LEU A 240 -15.43 -8.55 -13.81
C LEU A 240 -16.56 -8.45 -14.84
N ALA A 241 -16.24 -8.14 -16.10
CA ALA A 241 -17.22 -8.10 -17.18
C ALA A 241 -17.66 -9.50 -17.65
N LYS A 242 -16.84 -10.54 -17.43
CA LYS A 242 -17.19 -11.90 -17.83
C LYS A 242 -18.40 -12.40 -17.05
N THR A 243 -19.41 -12.86 -17.78
CA THR A 243 -20.53 -13.62 -17.23
C THR A 243 -20.03 -15.05 -16.97
N LYS A 244 -19.98 -15.44 -15.70
CA LYS A 244 -19.94 -16.86 -15.32
C LYS A 244 -21.36 -17.34 -15.12
#